data_AF-A0A7V3D693-F1
#
_entry.id   AF-A0A7V3D693-F1
#
_cell.length_a   1.000
_cell.length_b   1.000
_cell.length_c   1.000
_cell.angle_alpha   90.00
_cell.angle_beta   90.00
_cell.angle_gamma   90.00
#
_symmetry.space_group_name_H-M   'P 1'
#
loop_
_entity.id
_entity.type
_entity.pdbx_description
1 polymer ?
#
loop_
_entity_poly.entity_id
_entity_poly.type
_entity_poly.pdbx_seq_one_letter_code
_entity_poly.pdbx_strand_id
1 'polypeptide(L)'
;MNHHRGGPADILSGLGRIARRVFRPDRWRFLRGGWLPDYLLHHRPFRQDRLRGAMIDIMVLVADHFEPSSRNGPEAAAGTVATWCQEYTDLALRYRDADGRPFQHTWFYRAEYANDGCLGILSDHVFKGLGEVEFHLHHGHDTHESFLARLQSGLDWFNRGGAMLTAEPVPRRRFAYIAGNWALDNGAGDDALSGCNTELLALRQAGCYADFTFPALGSPAQPRLSNAIYQATDTPAPKSYDRGVRVAVGSTPSGDLLIFQGPLVLDWRAGRIEGAELETGSPPAPARLRAWLKANIHVAGRPEWLFVKLHTHGMQ
;
A
#
# COMPACT_ATOMS: atom_id res chain seq x y z
N MET A 1 -24.48 17.08 62.07
CA MET A 1 -24.78 15.65 61.92
C MET A 1 -25.76 15.48 60.77
N ASN A 2 -25.33 14.92 59.64
CA ASN A 2 -26.07 13.91 58.90
C ASN A 2 -25.21 13.42 57.73
N HIS A 3 -24.69 12.21 57.90
CA HIS A 3 -24.02 11.43 56.88
C HIS A 3 -25.07 10.92 55.88
N HIS A 4 -24.89 11.19 54.58
CA HIS A 4 -25.44 10.33 53.54
C HIS A 4 -24.31 9.47 52.95
N ARG A 5 -24.37 8.18 53.30
CA ARG A 5 -23.55 7.11 52.73
C ARG A 5 -24.04 6.85 51.30
N GLY A 6 -23.14 6.97 50.32
CA GLY A 6 -23.37 6.48 48.96
C GLY A 6 -23.54 4.96 48.98
N GLY A 7 -24.64 4.48 48.42
CA GLY A 7 -24.97 3.05 48.37
C GLY A 7 -24.18 2.29 47.29
N PRO A 8 -24.08 0.94 47.40
CA PRO A 8 -23.31 0.10 46.49
C PRO A 8 -23.83 0.05 45.03
N ALA A 9 -24.99 0.65 44.74
CA ALA A 9 -25.56 0.71 43.39
C ALA A 9 -24.81 1.68 42.45
N ASP A 10 -24.14 2.70 42.98
CA ASP A 10 -23.42 3.69 42.16
C ASP A 10 -22.07 3.17 41.63
N ILE A 11 -21.47 2.19 42.31
CA ILE A 11 -20.19 1.59 41.89
C ILE A 11 -20.40 0.67 40.68
N LEU A 12 -21.53 -0.05 40.62
CA LEU A 12 -21.87 -0.94 39.49
C LEU A 12 -22.25 -0.16 38.22
N SER A 13 -22.85 1.03 38.35
CA SER A 13 -23.18 1.90 37.20
C SER A 13 -21.96 2.62 36.62
N GLY A 14 -20.91 2.84 37.43
CA GLY A 14 -19.62 3.40 37.02
C GLY A 14 -18.77 2.39 36.24
N LEU A 15 -18.73 1.13 36.69
CA LEU A 15 -18.01 0.05 36.02
C LEU A 15 -18.60 -0.28 34.63
N GLY A 16 -19.93 -0.27 34.48
CA GLY A 16 -20.59 -0.46 33.17
C GLY A 16 -20.33 0.68 32.17
N ARG A 17 -20.13 1.91 32.64
CA ARG A 17 -19.80 3.08 31.79
C ARG A 17 -18.32 3.15 31.42
N ILE A 18 -17.43 2.68 32.28
CA ILE A 18 -15.99 2.50 31.96
C ILE A 18 -15.82 1.34 30.98
N ALA A 19 -16.51 0.22 31.18
CA ALA A 19 -16.51 -0.89 30.25
C ALA A 19 -17.03 -0.48 28.86
N ARG A 20 -18.12 0.29 28.75
CA ARG A 20 -18.62 0.78 27.45
C ARG A 20 -17.76 1.86 26.77
N ARG A 21 -16.92 2.59 27.52
CA ARG A 21 -15.92 3.52 26.93
C ARG A 21 -14.64 2.81 26.49
N VAL A 22 -14.31 1.68 27.11
CA VAL A 22 -13.17 0.81 26.75
C VAL A 22 -13.55 -0.15 25.62
N PHE A 23 -14.80 -0.62 25.58
CA PHE A 23 -15.38 -1.51 24.56
C PHE A 23 -16.29 -0.73 23.59
N ARG A 24 -15.75 0.29 22.91
CA ARG A 24 -16.32 0.70 21.63
C ARG A 24 -15.72 -0.22 20.56
N PRO A 25 -16.52 -1.01 19.82
CA PRO A 25 -16.01 -1.92 18.80
C PRO A 25 -15.16 -1.19 17.74
N ASP A 26 -15.41 0.10 17.52
CA ASP A 26 -14.63 0.95 16.62
C ASP A 26 -13.17 1.14 17.03
N ARG A 27 -12.84 1.13 18.34
CA ARG A 27 -11.46 1.31 18.81
C ARG A 27 -10.55 0.14 18.49
N TRP A 28 -11.14 -1.04 18.29
CA TRP A 28 -10.42 -2.28 17.99
C TRP A 28 -10.38 -2.59 16.50
N ARG A 29 -11.06 -1.79 15.65
CA ARG A 29 -11.10 -2.00 14.19
C ARG A 29 -9.70 -2.04 13.60
N PHE A 30 -8.80 -1.14 14.01
CA PHE A 30 -7.42 -1.09 13.56
C PHE A 30 -6.62 -2.37 13.85
N LEU A 31 -7.07 -3.24 14.78
CA LEU A 31 -6.42 -4.51 15.08
C LEU A 31 -6.92 -5.69 14.22
N ARG A 32 -7.90 -5.46 13.32
CA ARG A 32 -8.36 -6.49 12.38
C ARG A 32 -7.21 -6.94 11.46
N GLY A 33 -7.34 -8.16 10.94
CA GLY A 33 -6.32 -8.80 10.10
C GLY A 33 -5.27 -9.62 10.87
N GLY A 34 -5.22 -9.52 12.20
CA GLY A 34 -4.39 -10.39 13.04
C GLY A 34 -2.90 -10.04 13.03
N TRP A 35 -2.54 -8.84 12.58
CA TRP A 35 -1.16 -8.35 12.50
C TRP A 35 -0.52 -8.09 13.87
N LEU A 36 -1.30 -7.62 14.86
CA LEU A 36 -0.75 -7.17 16.13
C LEU A 36 0.02 -8.27 16.90
N PRO A 37 -0.51 -9.51 17.05
CA PRO A 37 0.26 -10.58 17.66
C PRO A 37 1.58 -10.88 16.95
N ASP A 38 1.56 -10.97 15.61
CA ASP A 38 2.78 -11.20 14.82
C ASP A 38 3.79 -10.06 14.99
N TYR A 39 3.31 -8.82 14.93
CA TYR A 39 4.10 -7.61 15.15
C TYR A 39 4.77 -7.63 16.54
N LEU A 40 4.02 -7.88 17.61
CA LEU A 40 4.58 -7.89 18.97
C LEU A 40 5.62 -9.01 19.17
N LEU A 41 5.44 -10.16 18.52
CA LEU A 41 6.36 -11.30 18.64
C LEU A 41 7.62 -11.13 17.77
N HIS A 42 7.47 -10.67 16.53
CA HIS A 42 8.51 -10.77 15.51
C HIS A 42 9.09 -9.43 15.08
N HIS A 43 8.40 -8.30 15.24
CA HIS A 43 8.93 -7.02 14.81
C HIS A 43 10.19 -6.65 15.61
N ARG A 44 11.24 -6.28 14.90
CA ARG A 44 12.49 -5.79 15.47
C ARG A 44 12.78 -4.42 14.85
N PRO A 45 12.62 -3.33 15.62
CA PRO A 45 12.80 -2.01 15.07
C PRO A 45 14.21 -1.80 14.52
N PHE A 46 14.31 -0.99 13.47
CA PHE A 46 15.60 -0.63 12.90
C PHE A 46 16.48 0.07 13.95
N ARG A 47 17.77 -0.26 13.92
CA ARG A 47 18.77 0.17 14.89
C ARG A 47 20.07 0.47 14.15
N GLN A 48 20.27 1.73 13.79
CA GLN A 48 21.45 2.22 13.07
C GLN A 48 22.77 1.84 13.78
N ASP A 49 22.77 1.79 15.11
CA ASP A 49 23.92 1.40 15.92
C ASP A 49 24.40 -0.04 15.69
N ARG A 50 23.57 -0.90 15.09
CA ARG A 50 23.94 -2.28 14.72
C ARG A 50 24.66 -2.37 13.37
N LEU A 51 24.62 -1.30 12.57
CA LEU A 51 25.22 -1.23 11.23
C LEU A 51 26.34 -0.18 11.19
N ARG A 52 27.07 -0.01 12.29
CA ARG A 52 28.14 0.98 12.39
C ARG A 52 29.18 0.76 11.29
N GLY A 53 29.46 1.82 10.53
CA GLY A 53 30.43 1.81 9.44
C GLY A 53 29.89 1.32 8.10
N ALA A 54 28.67 0.77 8.06
CA ALA A 54 27.99 0.47 6.80
C ALA A 54 27.28 1.72 6.24
N MET A 55 27.29 1.85 4.92
CA MET A 55 26.40 2.77 4.22
C MET A 55 24.98 2.23 4.32
N ILE A 56 24.01 3.08 4.63
CA ILE A 56 22.61 2.71 4.74
C ILE A 56 21.88 3.37 3.58
N ASP A 57 21.32 2.55 2.70
CA ASP A 57 20.51 2.98 1.57
C ASP A 57 19.04 2.99 2.01
N ILE A 58 18.34 4.10 1.74
CA ILE A 58 16.92 4.24 2.05
C ILE A 58 16.18 4.48 0.74
N MET A 59 15.47 3.45 0.27
CA MET A 59 14.62 3.53 -0.89
C MET A 59 13.23 3.99 -0.46
N VAL A 60 12.83 5.18 -0.92
CA VAL A 60 11.51 5.75 -0.64
C VAL A 60 10.68 5.71 -1.91
N LEU A 61 9.46 5.18 -1.81
CA LEU A 61 8.49 5.21 -2.90
C LEU A 61 7.12 5.68 -2.39
N VAL A 62 6.35 6.31 -3.28
CA VAL A 62 4.97 6.74 -3.02
C VAL A 62 4.05 5.94 -3.92
N ALA A 63 3.24 5.09 -3.31
CA ALA A 63 2.20 4.32 -3.96
C ALA A 63 0.88 5.12 -3.93
N ASP A 64 0.62 5.87 -5.00
CA ASP A 64 -0.53 6.76 -5.11
C ASP A 64 -1.73 6.04 -5.70
N HIS A 65 -2.82 5.91 -4.94
CA HIS A 65 -4.13 5.48 -5.42
C HIS A 65 -4.72 6.60 -6.27
N PHE A 66 -4.25 6.69 -7.52
CA PHE A 66 -4.50 7.84 -8.38
C PHE A 66 -5.80 7.65 -9.16
N GLU A 67 -6.81 8.43 -8.79
CA GLU A 67 -8.17 8.34 -9.33
C GLU A 67 -8.62 9.67 -9.96
N PRO A 68 -7.94 10.14 -11.04
CA PRO A 68 -8.27 11.42 -11.63
C PRO A 68 -9.68 11.37 -12.20
N SER A 69 -10.56 12.22 -11.68
CA SER A 69 -11.93 12.34 -12.18
C SER A 69 -12.40 13.79 -12.11
N SER A 70 -13.36 14.16 -12.96
CA SER A 70 -13.94 15.49 -12.94
C SER A 70 -15.41 15.46 -13.33
N ARG A 71 -16.23 16.18 -12.57
CA ARG A 71 -17.65 16.40 -12.91
C ARG A 71 -17.82 17.15 -14.23
N ASN A 72 -16.79 17.87 -14.68
CA ASN A 72 -16.79 18.63 -15.92
C ASN A 72 -16.33 17.78 -17.13
N GLY A 73 -16.14 16.48 -16.95
CA GLY A 73 -15.80 15.55 -18.02
C GLY A 73 -14.31 15.19 -18.12
N PRO A 74 -13.97 14.27 -19.04
CA PRO A 74 -12.63 13.68 -19.13
C PRO A 74 -11.53 14.67 -19.49
N GLU A 75 -11.82 15.70 -20.30
CA GLU A 75 -10.84 16.73 -20.66
C GLU A 75 -10.45 17.59 -19.45
N ALA A 76 -11.42 17.92 -18.59
CA ALA A 76 -11.15 18.66 -17.35
C ALA A 76 -10.34 17.82 -16.35
N ALA A 77 -10.58 16.51 -16.28
CA ALA A 77 -9.75 15.61 -15.50
C ALA A 77 -8.30 15.62 -16.01
N ALA A 78 -8.10 15.49 -17.33
CA ALA A 78 -6.77 15.56 -17.95
C ALA A 78 -6.07 16.91 -17.69
N GLY A 79 -6.79 18.02 -17.77
CA GLY A 79 -6.25 19.35 -17.42
C GLY A 79 -5.81 19.45 -15.95
N THR A 80 -6.52 18.78 -15.04
CA THR A 80 -6.14 18.74 -13.62
C THR A 80 -4.88 17.88 -13.42
N VAL A 81 -4.79 16.74 -14.11
CA VAL A 81 -3.58 15.90 -14.13
C VAL A 81 -2.39 16.67 -14.69
N ALA A 82 -2.56 17.43 -15.77
CA ALA A 82 -1.49 18.27 -16.34
C ALA A 82 -0.93 19.26 -15.31
N THR A 83 -1.80 19.99 -14.60
CA THR A 83 -1.38 20.92 -13.55
C THR A 83 -0.67 20.20 -12.43
N TRP A 84 -1.22 19.09 -11.94
CA TRP A 84 -0.62 18.27 -10.89
C TRP A 84 0.79 17.81 -11.29
N CYS A 85 0.95 17.27 -12.50
CA CYS A 85 2.23 16.76 -13.00
C CYS A 85 3.27 17.89 -13.19
N GLN A 86 2.84 19.08 -13.60
CA GLN A 86 3.74 20.23 -13.72
C GLN A 86 4.26 20.68 -12.35
N GLU A 87 3.38 20.85 -11.36
CA GLU A 87 3.78 21.23 -10.01
C GLU A 87 4.68 20.16 -9.36
N TYR A 88 4.34 18.88 -9.58
CA TYR A 88 5.16 17.76 -9.18
C TYR A 88 6.55 17.79 -9.82
N THR A 89 6.64 18.04 -11.12
CA THR A 89 7.91 18.14 -11.85
C THR A 89 8.80 19.24 -11.26
N ASP A 90 8.22 20.42 -11.02
CA ASP A 90 8.93 21.56 -10.45
C ASP A 90 9.44 21.28 -9.03
N LEU A 91 8.76 20.42 -8.27
CA LEU A 91 9.20 19.94 -6.96
C LEU A 91 10.29 18.86 -7.10
N ALA A 92 10.02 17.80 -7.88
CA ALA A 92 10.85 16.62 -8.00
C ALA A 92 12.25 16.97 -8.53
N LEU A 93 12.34 17.90 -9.49
CA LEU A 93 13.60 18.32 -10.10
C LEU A 93 14.51 19.13 -9.16
N ARG A 94 14.04 19.58 -7.98
CA ARG A 94 14.88 20.27 -6.98
C ARG A 94 15.78 19.31 -6.20
N TYR A 95 15.44 18.03 -6.21
CA TYR A 95 16.10 17.01 -5.40
C TYR A 95 16.72 15.93 -6.29
N ARG A 96 17.79 15.30 -5.81
CA ARG A 96 18.43 14.15 -6.43
C ARG A 96 18.79 13.14 -5.34
N ASP A 97 18.58 11.86 -5.62
CA ASP A 97 19.07 10.78 -4.77
C ASP A 97 20.56 10.48 -5.02
N ALA A 98 21.08 9.45 -4.35
CA ALA A 98 22.48 9.04 -4.46
C ALA A 98 22.89 8.58 -5.87
N ASP A 99 21.92 8.15 -6.69
CA ASP A 99 22.11 7.73 -8.08
C ASP A 99 21.85 8.86 -9.09
N GLY A 100 21.56 10.07 -8.60
CA GLY A 100 21.27 11.23 -9.43
C GLY A 100 19.88 11.20 -10.07
N ARG A 101 18.95 10.38 -9.57
CA ARG A 101 17.55 10.38 -10.03
C ARG A 101 16.75 11.47 -9.31
N PRO A 102 15.80 12.15 -9.99
CA PRO A 102 14.87 13.03 -9.31
C PRO A 102 13.94 12.21 -8.40
N PHE A 103 13.24 12.88 -7.48
CA PHE A 103 12.19 12.21 -6.71
C PHE A 103 11.22 11.51 -7.66
N GLN A 104 10.88 10.24 -7.39
CA GLN A 104 10.01 9.43 -8.23
C GLN A 104 8.62 9.30 -7.59
N HIS A 105 7.58 9.28 -8.41
CA HIS A 105 6.20 9.09 -7.96
C HIS A 105 5.53 7.99 -8.79
N THR A 106 4.84 7.06 -8.13
CA THR A 106 4.20 5.93 -8.80
C THR A 106 2.68 6.11 -8.75
N TRP A 107 2.09 6.43 -9.90
CA TRP A 107 0.65 6.57 -10.07
C TRP A 107 0.03 5.21 -10.30
N PHE A 108 -0.58 4.62 -9.28
CA PHE A 108 -1.46 3.46 -9.45
C PHE A 108 -2.80 3.96 -10.00
N TYR A 109 -2.89 4.03 -11.33
CA TYR A 109 -4.00 4.65 -12.04
C TYR A 109 -5.20 3.72 -12.11
N ARG A 110 -6.38 4.22 -11.75
CA ARG A 110 -7.63 3.43 -11.74
C ARG A 110 -8.06 2.97 -13.13
N ALA A 111 -7.94 1.68 -13.41
CA ALA A 111 -8.22 1.07 -14.71
C ALA A 111 -9.69 1.19 -15.14
N GLU A 112 -10.63 1.30 -14.20
CA GLU A 112 -12.07 1.49 -14.49
C GLU A 112 -12.38 2.88 -15.08
N TYR A 113 -11.41 3.80 -15.05
CA TYR A 113 -11.55 5.13 -15.62
C TYR A 113 -10.56 5.36 -16.78
N ALA A 114 -10.80 4.68 -17.89
CA ALA A 114 -10.02 4.85 -19.11
C ALA A 114 -10.15 6.29 -19.66
N ASN A 115 -9.07 7.08 -19.54
CA ASN A 115 -8.98 8.44 -20.05
C ASN A 115 -7.63 8.65 -20.74
N ASP A 116 -7.62 8.64 -22.07
CA ASP A 116 -6.39 8.72 -22.88
C ASP A 116 -5.62 10.03 -22.65
N GLY A 117 -6.32 11.12 -22.34
CA GLY A 117 -5.68 12.41 -22.02
C GLY A 117 -4.88 12.34 -20.73
N CYS A 118 -5.46 11.79 -19.65
CA CYS A 118 -4.74 11.57 -18.40
C CYS A 118 -3.56 10.62 -18.59
N LEU A 119 -3.78 9.47 -19.25
CA LEU A 119 -2.72 8.48 -19.47
C LEU A 119 -1.58 9.05 -20.32
N GLY A 120 -1.88 9.79 -21.38
CA GLY A 120 -0.87 10.42 -22.24
C GLY A 120 0.03 11.39 -21.47
N ILE A 121 -0.55 12.21 -20.59
CA ILE A 121 0.22 13.12 -19.72
C ILE A 121 1.12 12.33 -18.78
N LEU A 122 0.60 11.31 -18.10
CA LEU A 122 1.38 10.52 -17.16
C LEU A 122 2.52 9.77 -17.86
N SER A 123 2.24 9.13 -19.00
CA SER A 123 3.25 8.44 -19.81
C SER A 123 4.37 9.37 -20.28
N ASP A 124 4.07 10.62 -20.65
CA ASP A 124 5.09 11.62 -20.98
C ASP A 124 6.00 11.96 -19.78
N HIS A 125 5.44 12.02 -18.56
CA HIS A 125 6.24 12.23 -17.34
C HIS A 125 7.07 11.01 -16.96
N VAL A 126 6.54 9.79 -17.14
CA VAL A 126 7.30 8.54 -17.01
C VAL A 126 8.48 8.53 -17.99
N PHE A 127 8.26 8.90 -19.25
CA PHE A 127 9.30 8.97 -20.27
C PHE A 127 10.41 9.98 -19.91
N LYS A 128 10.06 11.08 -19.23
CA LYS A 128 11.02 12.06 -18.69
C LYS A 128 11.77 11.58 -17.44
N GLY A 129 11.51 10.36 -16.96
CA GLY A 129 12.16 9.76 -15.80
C GLY A 129 11.67 10.31 -14.46
N LEU A 130 10.41 10.77 -14.39
CA LEU A 130 9.83 11.37 -13.19
C LEU A 130 8.97 10.39 -12.37
N GLY A 131 8.76 9.16 -12.83
CA GLY A 131 7.89 8.24 -12.11
C GLY A 131 7.47 7.04 -12.92
N GLU A 132 6.40 6.40 -12.48
CA GLU A 132 5.86 5.15 -13.03
C GLU A 132 4.34 5.19 -13.05
N VAL A 133 3.71 4.56 -14.04
CA VAL A 133 2.26 4.31 -14.08
C VAL A 133 2.02 2.82 -13.86
N GLU A 134 1.29 2.49 -12.81
CA GLU A 134 1.02 1.13 -12.35
C GLU A 134 -0.50 0.88 -12.19
N PHE A 135 -0.91 -0.37 -11.96
CA PHE A 135 -2.30 -0.80 -12.12
C PHE A 135 -3.08 -0.71 -10.82
N HIS A 136 -4.20 0.00 -10.84
CA HIS A 136 -5.16 0.10 -9.73
C HIS A 136 -6.54 -0.32 -10.20
N LEU A 137 -7.24 -1.14 -9.41
CA LEU A 137 -8.59 -1.60 -9.77
C LEU A 137 -9.49 -1.75 -8.55
N HIS A 138 -10.66 -1.12 -8.59
CA HIS A 138 -11.79 -1.51 -7.75
C HIS A 138 -12.63 -2.53 -8.50
N HIS A 139 -12.98 -3.60 -7.80
CA HIS A 139 -13.79 -4.66 -8.36
C HIS A 139 -14.48 -5.44 -7.25
N GLY A 140 -15.43 -6.29 -7.62
CA GLY A 140 -16.34 -6.92 -6.69
C GLY A 140 -17.14 -8.02 -7.41
N HIS A 141 -17.45 -9.08 -6.66
CA HIS A 141 -18.16 -10.28 -7.09
C HIS A 141 -17.51 -10.97 -8.29
N ASP A 142 -16.18 -10.86 -8.45
CA ASP A 142 -15.47 -11.47 -9.56
C ASP A 142 -15.08 -12.92 -9.28
N THR A 143 -15.12 -13.76 -10.33
CA THR A 143 -14.41 -15.04 -10.36
C THR A 143 -12.97 -14.82 -10.83
N HIS A 144 -12.16 -15.89 -10.83
CA HIS A 144 -10.83 -15.87 -11.44
C HIS A 144 -10.88 -15.34 -12.89
N GLU A 145 -11.81 -15.88 -13.70
CA GLU A 145 -11.93 -15.56 -15.11
C GLU A 145 -12.41 -14.13 -15.35
N SER A 146 -13.41 -13.65 -14.58
CA SER A 146 -13.91 -12.28 -14.76
C SER A 146 -12.88 -11.25 -14.28
N PHE A 147 -12.17 -11.53 -13.19
CA PHE A 147 -11.07 -10.68 -12.73
C PHE A 147 -9.91 -10.64 -13.75
N LEU A 148 -9.48 -11.80 -14.25
CA LEU A 148 -8.43 -11.87 -15.28
C LEU A 148 -8.82 -11.13 -16.56
N ALA A 149 -10.08 -11.24 -16.99
CA ALA A 149 -10.59 -10.51 -18.15
C ALA A 149 -10.55 -8.98 -17.93
N ARG A 150 -10.89 -8.49 -16.74
CA ARG A 150 -10.76 -7.07 -16.38
C ARG A 150 -9.31 -6.61 -16.40
N LEU A 151 -8.39 -7.40 -15.83
CA LEU A 151 -6.95 -7.12 -15.88
C LEU A 151 -6.48 -6.99 -17.33
N GLN A 152 -6.82 -7.96 -18.18
CA GLN A 152 -6.44 -7.95 -19.59
C GLN A 152 -6.97 -6.71 -20.32
N SER A 153 -8.26 -6.37 -20.14
CA SER A 153 -8.86 -5.18 -20.74
C SER A 153 -8.18 -3.88 -20.30
N GLY A 154 -7.88 -3.75 -19.00
CA GLY A 154 -7.17 -2.58 -18.48
C GLY A 154 -5.75 -2.48 -19.02
N LEU A 155 -5.02 -3.60 -19.04
CA LEU A 155 -3.64 -3.67 -19.52
C LEU A 155 -3.56 -3.37 -21.03
N ASP A 156 -4.52 -3.85 -21.82
CA ASP A 156 -4.64 -3.51 -23.24
C ASP A 156 -4.84 -2.01 -23.45
N TRP A 157 -5.58 -1.33 -22.55
CA TRP A 157 -5.72 0.13 -22.58
C TRP A 157 -4.43 0.84 -22.20
N PHE A 158 -3.81 0.49 -21.06
CA PHE A 158 -2.53 1.08 -20.62
C PHE A 158 -1.41 0.93 -21.64
N ASN A 159 -1.28 -0.25 -22.25
CA ASN A 159 -0.24 -0.53 -23.22
C ASN A 159 -0.37 0.33 -24.49
N ARG A 160 -1.56 0.78 -24.88
CA ARG A 160 -1.73 1.75 -25.99
C ARG A 160 -1.11 3.10 -25.69
N GLY A 161 -1.07 3.50 -24.41
CA GLY A 161 -0.37 4.68 -23.93
C GLY A 161 1.11 4.44 -23.59
N GLY A 162 1.67 3.27 -23.91
CA GLY A 162 3.06 2.91 -23.62
C GLY A 162 3.37 2.55 -22.17
N ALA A 163 2.36 2.48 -21.30
CA ALA A 163 2.54 2.12 -19.89
C ALA A 163 2.58 0.60 -19.69
N MET A 164 3.20 0.14 -18.59
CA MET A 164 3.28 -1.27 -18.17
C MET A 164 3.92 -2.20 -19.20
N LEU A 165 4.87 -1.65 -19.97
CA LEU A 165 5.68 -2.35 -20.94
C LEU A 165 7.14 -2.17 -20.58
N THR A 166 7.90 -3.26 -20.64
CA THR A 166 9.36 -3.22 -20.51
C THR A 166 10.01 -2.62 -21.76
N ALA A 167 11.23 -2.09 -21.60
CA ALA A 167 11.95 -1.38 -22.65
C ALA A 167 12.77 -2.27 -23.60
N GLU A 168 12.71 -3.60 -23.47
CA GLU A 168 13.45 -4.51 -24.35
C GLU A 168 12.86 -4.54 -25.77
N PRO A 169 13.62 -4.97 -26.82
CA PRO A 169 13.16 -4.91 -28.21
C PRO A 169 11.85 -5.64 -28.49
N VAL A 170 11.55 -6.67 -27.68
CA VAL A 170 10.25 -7.32 -27.65
C VAL A 170 9.64 -7.03 -26.27
N PRO A 171 8.82 -5.97 -26.16
CA PRO A 171 8.26 -5.56 -24.88
C PRO A 171 7.44 -6.68 -24.24
N ARG A 172 7.54 -6.77 -22.92
CA ARG A 172 6.75 -7.67 -22.08
C ARG A 172 5.84 -6.84 -21.21
N ARG A 173 4.62 -7.34 -21.02
CA ARG A 173 3.67 -6.77 -20.06
C ARG A 173 4.15 -7.04 -18.64
N ARG A 174 4.44 -5.98 -17.90
CA ARG A 174 4.88 -6.01 -16.50
C ARG A 174 4.28 -4.81 -15.77
N PHE A 175 3.71 -5.08 -14.61
CA PHE A 175 3.08 -4.06 -13.77
C PHE A 175 3.09 -4.45 -12.30
N ALA A 176 3.00 -3.45 -11.44
CA ALA A 176 2.64 -3.56 -10.04
C ALA A 176 1.14 -3.32 -9.87
N TYR A 177 0.57 -3.92 -8.83
CA TYR A 177 -0.85 -3.86 -8.55
C TYR A 177 -1.17 -3.25 -7.19
N ILE A 178 -2.28 -2.52 -7.13
CA ILE A 178 -2.99 -2.17 -5.90
C ILE A 178 -4.47 -2.54 -6.03
N ALA A 179 -4.97 -3.25 -5.04
CA ALA A 179 -6.40 -3.49 -4.87
C ALA A 179 -7.08 -2.20 -4.37
N GLY A 180 -7.93 -1.59 -5.19
CA GLY A 180 -8.52 -0.30 -4.86
C GLY A 180 -9.46 -0.30 -3.68
N ASN A 181 -10.13 -1.43 -3.44
CA ASN A 181 -10.93 -1.65 -2.24
C ASN A 181 -10.11 -2.07 -1.01
N TRP A 182 -8.77 -2.02 -1.10
CA TRP A 182 -7.85 -2.46 -0.04
C TRP A 182 -8.06 -3.93 0.38
N ALA A 183 -8.54 -4.75 -0.56
CA ALA A 183 -9.05 -6.09 -0.31
C ALA A 183 -8.52 -7.11 -1.34
N LEU A 184 -7.20 -7.17 -1.49
CA LEU A 184 -6.54 -8.20 -2.30
C LEU A 184 -7.03 -9.60 -1.91
N ASP A 185 -7.16 -10.48 -2.89
CA ASP A 185 -7.44 -11.93 -2.78
C ASP A 185 -8.66 -12.27 -1.92
N ASN A 186 -9.72 -11.48 -2.08
CA ASN A 186 -10.93 -11.50 -1.26
C ASN A 186 -10.62 -11.48 0.27
N GLY A 187 -9.51 -10.86 0.66
CA GLY A 187 -8.99 -10.94 2.03
C GLY A 187 -9.83 -10.23 3.08
N ALA A 188 -10.75 -9.37 2.64
CA ALA A 188 -11.77 -8.78 3.51
C ALA A 188 -12.88 -9.78 3.89
N GLY A 189 -13.05 -10.86 3.11
CA GLY A 189 -14.15 -11.81 3.25
C GLY A 189 -15.50 -11.21 2.85
N ASP A 190 -15.49 -10.26 1.92
CA ASP A 190 -16.67 -9.56 1.40
C ASP A 190 -16.54 -9.46 -0.12
N ASP A 191 -17.38 -10.23 -0.81
CA ASP A 191 -17.32 -10.31 -2.26
C ASP A 191 -17.57 -8.96 -2.92
N ALA A 192 -18.26 -8.01 -2.29
CA ALA A 192 -18.47 -6.68 -2.85
C ALA A 192 -17.17 -5.86 -2.97
N LEU A 193 -16.13 -6.23 -2.22
CA LEU A 193 -14.81 -5.58 -2.25
C LEU A 193 -13.81 -6.31 -3.16
N SER A 194 -14.12 -7.55 -3.57
CA SER A 194 -13.31 -8.36 -4.49
C SER A 194 -14.13 -9.53 -5.07
N GLY A 195 -14.36 -10.59 -4.29
CA GLY A 195 -15.00 -11.85 -4.71
C GLY A 195 -14.06 -12.94 -5.25
N CYS A 196 -12.81 -12.60 -5.58
CA CYS A 196 -11.88 -13.54 -6.20
C CYS A 196 -10.84 -14.04 -5.17
N ASN A 197 -10.89 -15.33 -4.83
CA ASN A 197 -9.92 -15.97 -3.93
C ASN A 197 -8.62 -16.41 -4.62
N THR A 198 -8.43 -16.07 -5.90
CA THR A 198 -7.24 -16.47 -6.67
C THR A 198 -6.67 -15.29 -7.44
N GLU A 199 -6.72 -14.11 -6.81
CA GLU A 199 -6.27 -12.88 -7.45
C GLU A 199 -4.77 -12.90 -7.70
N LEU A 200 -3.98 -13.50 -6.80
CA LEU A 200 -2.52 -13.54 -6.93
C LEU A 200 -2.09 -14.30 -8.19
N LEU A 201 -2.73 -15.43 -8.46
CA LEU A 201 -2.51 -16.25 -9.64
C LEU A 201 -2.95 -15.51 -10.90
N ALA A 202 -4.13 -14.88 -10.90
CA ALA A 202 -4.62 -14.09 -12.04
C ALA A 202 -3.69 -12.90 -12.33
N LEU A 203 -3.25 -12.18 -11.30
CA LEU A 203 -2.26 -11.10 -11.39
C LEU A 203 -0.96 -11.61 -12.01
N ARG A 204 -0.41 -12.72 -11.51
CA ARG A 204 0.80 -13.33 -12.05
C ARG A 204 0.66 -13.72 -13.52
N GLN A 205 -0.47 -14.36 -13.88
CA GLN A 205 -0.78 -14.75 -15.26
C GLN A 205 -0.88 -13.54 -16.20
N ALA A 206 -1.40 -12.41 -15.71
CA ALA A 206 -1.46 -11.16 -16.45
C ALA A 206 -0.10 -10.44 -16.56
N GLY A 207 0.89 -10.86 -15.78
CA GLY A 207 2.25 -10.31 -15.80
C GLY A 207 2.58 -9.38 -14.62
N CYS A 208 1.76 -9.35 -13.58
CA CYS A 208 2.03 -8.60 -12.35
C CYS A 208 3.30 -9.11 -11.66
N TYR A 209 4.19 -8.20 -11.25
CA TYR A 209 5.42 -8.57 -10.55
C TYR A 209 5.32 -8.40 -9.02
N ALA A 210 4.47 -7.49 -8.53
CA ALA A 210 4.27 -7.27 -7.10
C ALA A 210 2.94 -6.57 -6.78
N ASP A 211 2.42 -6.85 -5.59
CA ASP A 211 1.35 -6.10 -4.94
C ASP A 211 1.91 -5.04 -3.99
N PHE A 212 1.27 -3.87 -3.98
CA PHE A 212 1.59 -2.74 -3.11
C PHE A 212 0.40 -2.29 -2.26
N THR A 213 -0.60 -3.15 -2.04
CA THR A 213 -1.84 -2.77 -1.33
C THR A 213 -1.59 -2.43 0.14
N PHE A 214 -0.66 -3.11 0.83
CA PHE A 214 -0.60 -3.04 2.30
C PHE A 214 0.30 -1.91 2.84
N PRO A 215 -0.13 -1.19 3.90
CA PRO A 215 -1.06 -1.64 4.93
C PRO A 215 -2.55 -1.31 4.68
N ALA A 216 -3.44 -2.28 4.84
CA ALA A 216 -4.90 -2.15 4.82
C ALA A 216 -5.49 -2.07 6.24
N LEU A 217 -5.00 -1.10 7.03
CA LEU A 217 -5.34 -0.96 8.45
C LEU A 217 -6.85 -0.86 8.68
N GLY A 218 -7.35 -1.59 9.69
CA GLY A 218 -8.78 -1.57 10.01
C GLY A 218 -9.61 -2.64 9.30
N SER A 219 -9.03 -3.36 8.35
CA SER A 219 -9.68 -4.40 7.55
C SER A 219 -9.21 -5.81 7.94
N PRO A 220 -10.07 -6.85 7.86
CA PRO A 220 -9.63 -8.25 7.87
C PRO A 220 -8.57 -8.57 6.79
N ALA A 221 -8.56 -7.80 5.70
CA ALA A 221 -7.60 -7.92 4.60
C ALA A 221 -6.16 -7.63 5.04
N GLN A 222 -5.92 -6.84 6.10
CA GLN A 222 -4.56 -6.60 6.59
C GLN A 222 -3.84 -7.94 6.88
N PRO A 223 -2.69 -8.23 6.26
CA PRO A 223 -1.95 -9.46 6.48
C PRO A 223 -1.45 -9.55 7.93
N ARG A 224 -1.36 -10.78 8.46
CA ARG A 224 -0.69 -11.04 9.74
C ARG A 224 0.78 -10.63 9.68
N LEU A 225 1.49 -11.09 8.65
CA LEU A 225 2.87 -10.69 8.40
C LEU A 225 2.92 -9.20 8.08
N SER A 226 3.67 -8.44 8.88
CA SER A 226 3.80 -6.98 8.73
C SER A 226 5.25 -6.56 8.55
N ASN A 227 5.44 -5.39 7.93
CA ASN A 227 6.75 -4.78 7.69
C ASN A 227 7.73 -5.72 6.97
N ALA A 228 7.29 -6.35 5.89
CA ALA A 228 8.10 -7.28 5.13
C ALA A 228 7.91 -7.13 3.62
N ILE A 229 8.95 -7.56 2.91
CA ILE A 229 8.89 -7.89 1.48
C ILE A 229 8.97 -9.42 1.40
N TYR A 230 7.96 -10.06 0.84
CA TYR A 230 7.86 -11.51 0.84
C TYR A 230 7.10 -12.04 -0.37
N GLN A 231 7.33 -13.30 -0.68
CA GLN A 231 6.68 -13.99 -1.77
C GLN A 231 5.52 -14.82 -1.22
N ALA A 232 4.33 -14.59 -1.76
CA ALA A 232 3.10 -15.31 -1.43
C ALA A 232 2.77 -16.34 -2.51
N THR A 233 2.17 -17.46 -2.13
CA THR A 233 1.65 -18.47 -3.07
C THR A 233 0.15 -18.49 -2.94
N ASP A 234 -0.54 -18.44 -4.07
CA ASP A 234 -1.98 -18.42 -4.12
C ASP A 234 -2.58 -19.76 -3.65
N THR A 235 -3.81 -19.73 -3.15
CA THR A 235 -4.58 -20.91 -2.75
C THR A 235 -6.07 -20.69 -3.10
N PRO A 236 -6.90 -21.73 -3.22
CA PRO A 236 -8.35 -21.54 -3.44
C PRO A 236 -9.08 -20.80 -2.30
N ALA A 237 -8.45 -20.62 -1.14
CA ALA A 237 -8.99 -19.88 -0.02
C ALA A 237 -8.56 -18.40 -0.09
N PRO A 238 -9.39 -17.47 0.39
CA PRO A 238 -9.05 -16.04 0.36
C PRO A 238 -7.82 -15.74 1.22
N LYS A 239 -7.22 -14.59 0.98
CA LYS A 239 -6.13 -14.04 1.79
C LYS A 239 -4.90 -14.95 1.80
N SER A 240 -4.57 -15.58 0.67
CA SER A 240 -3.43 -16.49 0.54
C SER A 240 -2.09 -15.82 0.88
N TYR A 241 -1.98 -14.50 0.71
CA TYR A 241 -0.85 -13.67 1.15
C TYR A 241 -0.69 -13.51 2.66
N ASP A 242 -1.62 -13.98 3.51
CA ASP A 242 -1.53 -13.82 4.97
C ASP A 242 -0.22 -14.44 5.54
N ARG A 243 0.40 -15.34 4.77
CA ARG A 243 1.73 -15.91 4.99
C ARG A 243 2.55 -15.85 3.71
N GLY A 244 3.87 -15.95 3.85
CA GLY A 244 4.77 -16.11 2.73
C GLY A 244 6.23 -16.23 3.14
N VAL A 245 7.11 -16.32 2.16
CA VAL A 245 8.56 -16.46 2.35
C VAL A 245 9.21 -15.10 2.16
N ARG A 246 9.84 -14.57 3.21
CA ARG A 246 10.58 -13.29 3.13
C ARG A 246 11.65 -13.36 2.05
N VAL A 247 11.78 -12.28 1.28
CA VAL A 247 12.86 -12.17 0.29
C VAL A 247 14.21 -12.13 0.99
N ALA A 248 15.16 -12.89 0.47
CA ALA A 248 16.53 -12.97 0.98
C ALA A 248 17.54 -12.90 -0.17
N VAL A 249 18.75 -12.44 0.12
CA VAL A 249 19.84 -12.49 -0.86
C VAL A 249 20.13 -13.95 -1.24
N GLY A 250 20.28 -14.20 -2.53
CA GLY A 250 20.60 -15.52 -3.06
C GLY A 250 19.45 -16.52 -3.01
N SER A 251 18.25 -16.13 -2.56
CA SER A 251 17.09 -17.01 -2.62
C SER A 251 16.55 -17.12 -4.04
N THR A 252 16.13 -18.32 -4.44
CA THR A 252 15.38 -18.52 -5.68
C THR A 252 13.98 -17.92 -5.56
N PRO A 253 13.46 -17.25 -6.60
CA PRO A 253 12.06 -16.83 -6.65
C PRO A 253 11.12 -18.02 -6.42
N SER A 254 10.03 -17.79 -5.70
CA SER A 254 9.04 -18.79 -5.28
C SER A 254 7.66 -18.16 -5.20
N GLY A 255 6.61 -18.97 -5.23
CA GLY A 255 5.23 -18.49 -5.14
C GLY A 255 4.76 -17.76 -6.38
N ASP A 256 3.67 -17.02 -6.24
CA ASP A 256 2.93 -16.40 -7.34
C ASP A 256 3.13 -14.89 -7.42
N LEU A 257 3.19 -14.21 -6.27
CA LEU A 257 3.28 -12.76 -6.23
C LEU A 257 4.18 -12.26 -5.10
N LEU A 258 4.97 -11.22 -5.39
CA LEU A 258 5.69 -10.48 -4.37
C LEU A 258 4.72 -9.53 -3.66
N ILE A 259 4.69 -9.57 -2.33
CA ILE A 259 3.94 -8.61 -1.52
C ILE A 259 4.92 -7.59 -0.96
N PHE A 260 4.75 -6.33 -1.36
CA PHE A 260 5.60 -5.22 -0.96
C PHE A 260 4.86 -4.30 0.02
N GLN A 261 5.16 -4.45 1.30
CA GLN A 261 4.45 -3.70 2.34
C GLN A 261 5.10 -2.33 2.62
N GLY A 262 4.26 -1.37 3.03
CA GLY A 262 4.70 -0.15 3.68
C GLY A 262 4.83 -0.26 5.20
N PRO A 263 5.40 0.76 5.86
CA PRO A 263 5.50 0.83 7.31
C PRO A 263 4.15 0.70 8.02
N LEU A 264 4.09 -0.21 8.99
CA LEU A 264 3.04 -0.35 9.98
C LEU A 264 3.69 -0.42 11.37
N VAL A 265 3.61 0.65 12.15
CA VAL A 265 4.36 0.78 13.41
C VAL A 265 3.49 1.27 14.55
N LEU A 266 3.62 0.63 15.71
CA LEU A 266 3.13 1.20 16.97
C LEU A 266 4.06 2.33 17.41
N ASP A 267 3.68 3.58 17.12
CA ASP A 267 4.44 4.76 17.54
C ASP A 267 4.03 5.19 18.95
N TRP A 268 4.70 4.61 19.94
CA TRP A 268 4.50 4.93 21.36
C TRP A 268 4.75 6.39 21.71
N ARG A 269 5.58 7.11 20.95
CA ARG A 269 5.88 8.52 21.21
C ARG A 269 4.71 9.41 20.82
N ALA A 270 4.10 9.10 19.67
CA ALA A 270 2.91 9.80 19.18
C ALA A 270 1.60 9.22 19.73
N GLY A 271 1.65 8.07 20.41
CA GLY A 271 0.47 7.38 20.94
C GLY A 271 -0.47 6.89 19.84
N ARG A 272 0.06 6.54 18.66
CA ARG A 272 -0.75 6.17 17.48
C ARG A 272 -0.15 5.00 16.72
N ILE A 273 -0.96 4.43 15.84
CA ILE A 273 -0.48 3.50 14.80
C ILE A 273 -0.07 4.36 13.61
N GLU A 274 1.16 4.19 13.14
CA GLU A 274 1.71 4.85 11.96
C GLU A 274 1.61 3.89 10.78
N GLY A 275 0.83 4.25 9.76
CA GLY A 275 0.58 3.45 8.56
C GLY A 275 1.24 4.00 7.29
N ALA A 276 2.09 5.03 7.39
CA ALA A 276 2.80 5.63 6.25
C ALA A 276 1.89 6.27 5.16
N GLU A 277 0.67 6.65 5.53
CA GLU A 277 -0.23 7.44 4.68
C GLU A 277 0.22 8.91 4.58
N LEU A 278 0.15 9.51 3.40
CA LEU A 278 0.38 10.94 3.16
C LEU A 278 -0.96 11.59 2.80
N GLU A 279 -1.69 11.99 3.83
CA GLU A 279 -3.07 12.47 3.71
C GLU A 279 -3.29 13.74 4.53
N THR A 280 -4.40 14.43 4.32
CA THR A 280 -4.75 15.61 5.14
C THR A 280 -4.82 15.28 6.64
N GLY A 281 -5.32 14.09 6.99
CA GLY A 281 -5.38 13.60 8.38
C GLY A 281 -4.03 13.16 8.95
N SER A 282 -3.06 12.90 8.08
CA SER A 282 -1.71 12.40 8.40
C SER A 282 -0.70 13.08 7.49
N PRO A 283 -0.43 14.38 7.70
CA PRO A 283 0.43 15.14 6.81
C PRO A 283 1.89 14.65 6.89
N PRO A 284 2.71 14.91 5.85
CA PRO A 284 4.13 14.65 5.89
C PRO A 284 4.78 15.49 7.01
N ALA A 285 5.61 14.85 7.83
CA ALA A 285 6.36 15.53 8.87
C ALA A 285 7.70 14.82 9.14
N PRO A 286 8.82 15.55 9.32
CA PRO A 286 10.11 14.93 9.61
C PRO A 286 10.10 14.00 10.82
N ALA A 287 9.23 14.24 11.80
CA ALA A 287 9.08 13.38 12.98
C ALA A 287 8.62 11.95 12.64
N ARG A 288 7.84 11.78 11.54
CA ARG A 288 7.28 10.48 11.11
C ARG A 288 8.35 9.59 10.49
N LEU A 289 9.40 10.16 9.90
CA LEU A 289 10.50 9.41 9.29
C LEU A 289 11.11 8.39 10.26
N ARG A 290 11.25 8.77 11.54
CA ARG A 290 11.76 7.85 12.57
C ARG A 290 10.86 6.64 12.78
N ALA A 291 9.54 6.81 12.69
CA ALA A 291 8.60 5.71 12.79
C ALA A 291 8.67 4.83 11.52
N TRP A 292 8.75 5.45 10.34
CA TRP A 292 8.88 4.71 9.08
C TRP A 292 10.15 3.86 9.04
N LEU A 293 11.31 4.41 9.39
CA LEU A 293 12.57 3.65 9.46
C LEU A 293 12.50 2.53 10.48
N LYS A 294 11.82 2.74 11.62
CA LYS A 294 11.64 1.70 12.64
C LYS A 294 10.88 0.48 12.13
N ALA A 295 10.08 0.58 11.06
CA ALA A 295 9.44 -0.58 10.46
C ALA A 295 10.45 -1.64 10.00
N ASN A 296 11.69 -1.24 9.70
CA ASN A 296 12.80 -2.14 9.39
C ASN A 296 12.50 -3.10 8.22
N ILE A 297 11.87 -2.58 7.17
CA ILE A 297 11.55 -3.34 5.97
C ILE A 297 12.83 -3.40 5.12
N HIS A 298 13.36 -4.60 4.92
CA HIS A 298 14.62 -4.84 4.22
C HIS A 298 14.62 -6.22 3.57
N VAL A 299 15.59 -6.48 2.68
CA VAL A 299 15.88 -7.81 2.15
C VAL A 299 16.71 -8.58 3.16
N ALA A 300 16.31 -9.80 3.51
CA ALA A 300 17.05 -10.60 4.47
C ALA A 300 18.50 -10.85 3.97
N GLY A 301 19.47 -10.59 4.84
CA GLY A 301 20.90 -10.57 4.49
C GLY A 301 21.44 -9.21 4.08
N ARG A 302 20.60 -8.19 3.84
CA ARG A 302 20.97 -6.78 3.57
C ARG A 302 20.19 -5.82 4.48
N PRO A 303 20.44 -5.85 5.80
CA PRO A 303 19.74 -4.98 6.76
C PRO A 303 20.03 -3.48 6.56
N GLU A 304 21.05 -3.13 5.78
CA GLU A 304 21.39 -1.76 5.41
C GLU A 304 20.58 -1.20 4.23
N TRP A 305 19.76 -2.03 3.57
CA TRP A 305 18.85 -1.62 2.51
C TRP A 305 17.43 -1.49 3.06
N LEU A 306 17.03 -0.27 3.40
CA LEU A 306 15.74 0.02 4.00
C LEU A 306 14.75 0.49 2.95
N PHE A 307 13.54 -0.07 2.97
CA PHE A 307 12.45 0.33 2.09
C PHE A 307 11.37 1.06 2.87
N VAL A 308 10.94 2.21 2.35
CA VAL A 308 9.85 3.02 2.90
C VAL A 308 8.82 3.24 1.80
N LYS A 309 7.80 2.38 1.76
CA LYS A 309 6.63 2.57 0.90
C LYS A 309 5.57 3.42 1.60
N LEU A 310 5.42 4.65 1.15
CA LEU A 310 4.35 5.55 1.53
C LEU A 310 3.14 5.33 0.62
N HIS A 311 1.95 5.75 1.03
CA HIS A 311 0.77 5.72 0.17
C HIS A 311 -0.07 6.99 0.32
N THR A 312 -0.86 7.33 -0.70
CA THR A 312 -1.66 8.56 -0.76
C THR A 312 -2.79 8.40 -1.77
N HIS A 313 -3.73 9.34 -1.76
CA HIS A 313 -4.70 9.60 -2.81
C HIS A 313 -4.41 10.99 -3.39
N GLY A 314 -3.40 11.08 -4.26
CA GLY A 314 -2.93 12.34 -4.83
C GLY A 314 -4.00 13.04 -5.67
N MET A 315 -4.96 12.28 -6.19
CA MET A 315 -6.19 12.78 -6.81
C MET A 315 -7.32 11.74 -6.65
N GLN A 316 -8.52 12.18 -6.27
CA GLN A 316 -9.71 11.35 -6.05
C GLN A 316 -11.01 12.10 -6.38
#